data_AF-A0A7V9BMD7-F1
#
_entry.id   AF-A0A7V9BMD7-F1
#
_cell.length_a   1.000
_cell.length_b   1.000
_cell.length_c   1.000
_cell.angle_alpha   90.00
_cell.angle_beta   90.00
_cell.angle_gamma   90.00
#
_symmetry.space_group_name_H-M   'P 1'
#
loop_
_entity.id
_entity.type
_entity.pdbx_description
1 polymer ?
#
loop_
_entity_poly.entity_id
_entity_poly.type
_entity_poly.pdbx_seq_one_letter_code
_entity_poly.pdbx_strand_id
1 'polypeptide(L)'
;MSAADTAAPVAPEATELLLRGLVGFTTALRHAGVPVSTERVAAFLAALDAVEVTSEPQAYWAGRLTLCGDPDDVARYDAAFAAWFSGDPLHQPNWVTERRPPRLATLTPQPEPESDADGAAEQ
;
A
#
# COMPACT_ATOMS: atom_id res chain seq x y z
N MET A 1 -32.52 -8.08 -15.50
CA MET A 1 -31.26 -8.08 -14.72
C MET A 1 -30.15 -8.54 -15.68
N SER A 2 -29.96 -7.91 -16.84
CA SER A 2 -29.25 -6.64 -17.15
C SER A 2 -27.84 -6.62 -16.58
N ALA A 3 -26.76 -6.51 -17.34
CA ALA A 3 -26.48 -6.76 -18.76
C ALA A 3 -24.97 -7.08 -18.75
N ALA A 4 -24.54 -8.03 -19.59
CA ALA A 4 -23.12 -8.27 -19.79
C ALA A 4 -22.48 -6.94 -20.20
N ASP A 5 -21.59 -6.44 -19.34
CA ASP A 5 -20.72 -5.32 -19.64
C ASP A 5 -19.91 -5.73 -20.87
N THR A 6 -20.37 -5.27 -22.03
CA THR A 6 -19.60 -5.40 -23.26
C THR A 6 -18.56 -4.31 -23.18
N ALA A 7 -17.48 -4.59 -22.45
CA ALA A 7 -16.25 -3.83 -22.56
C ALA A 7 -15.89 -3.81 -24.05
N ALA A 8 -16.09 -2.65 -24.69
CA ALA A 8 -15.60 -2.43 -26.04
C ALA A 8 -14.10 -2.76 -26.03
N PRO A 9 -13.55 -3.35 -27.11
CA PRO A 9 -12.11 -3.61 -27.16
C PRO A 9 -11.38 -2.29 -26.97
N VAL A 10 -10.71 -2.14 -25.83
CA VAL A 10 -9.76 -1.04 -25.62
C VAL A 10 -8.74 -1.15 -26.74
N ALA A 11 -8.54 -0.06 -27.48
CA ALA A 11 -7.57 -0.07 -28.57
C ALA A 11 -6.20 -0.46 -27.99
N PRO A 12 -5.46 -1.40 -28.59
CA PRO A 12 -4.22 -1.93 -28.03
C PRO A 12 -3.18 -0.83 -27.77
N GLU A 13 -3.26 0.26 -28.51
CA GLU A 13 -2.39 1.43 -28.41
C GLU A 13 -2.65 2.21 -27.10
N ALA A 14 -3.90 2.25 -26.63
CA ALA A 14 -4.26 2.86 -25.36
C ALA A 14 -3.76 2.03 -24.18
N THR A 15 -3.84 0.70 -24.28
CA THR A 15 -3.29 -0.22 -23.27
C THR A 15 -1.77 -0.10 -23.19
N GLU A 16 -1.07 -0.02 -24.31
CA GLU A 16 0.39 0.16 -24.33
C GLU A 16 0.80 1.50 -23.71
N LEU A 17 0.10 2.59 -24.03
CA LEU A 17 0.33 3.90 -23.44
C LEU A 17 0.11 3.90 -21.93
N LEU A 18 -0.97 3.27 -21.46
CA LEU A 18 -1.28 3.11 -20.04
C LEU A 18 -0.17 2.33 -19.33
N LEU A 19 0.22 1.16 -19.85
CA LEU A 19 1.27 0.32 -19.27
C LEU A 19 2.59 1.08 -19.18
N ARG A 20 2.96 1.81 -20.25
CA ARG A 20 4.16 2.65 -20.26
C ARG A 20 4.09 3.76 -19.21
N GLY A 21 2.92 4.40 -19.06
CA GLY A 21 2.67 5.41 -18.03
C GLY A 21 2.81 4.83 -16.61
N LEU A 22 2.24 3.64 -16.36
CA LEU A 22 2.31 2.95 -15.07
C LEU A 22 3.75 2.51 -14.72
N VAL A 23 4.51 2.00 -15.69
CA VAL A 23 5.93 1.68 -15.50
C VAL A 23 6.74 2.96 -15.26
N GLY A 24 6.45 4.05 -15.99
CA GLY A 24 7.03 5.37 -15.74
C GLY A 24 6.76 5.87 -14.32
N PHE A 25 5.53 5.73 -13.84
CA PHE A 25 5.15 6.05 -12.46
C PHE A 25 5.97 5.27 -11.43
N THR A 26 6.21 3.97 -11.62
CA THR A 26 7.08 3.20 -10.69
C THR A 26 8.52 3.70 -10.66
N THR A 27 8.99 4.30 -11.76
CA THR A 27 10.31 4.95 -11.81
C THR A 27 10.30 6.26 -11.02
N ALA A 28 9.25 7.08 -11.16
CA ALA A 28 9.06 8.29 -10.35
C ALA A 28 9.00 7.98 -8.85
N LEU A 29 8.33 6.89 -8.46
CA LEU A 29 8.30 6.42 -7.07
C LEU A 29 9.68 6.07 -6.52
N ARG A 30 10.53 5.42 -7.32
CA ARG A 30 11.93 5.14 -6.92
C ARG A 30 12.72 6.42 -6.71
N HIS A 31 12.54 7.41 -7.58
CA HIS A 31 13.16 8.73 -7.41
C HIS A 31 12.64 9.47 -6.16
N ALA A 32 11.39 9.25 -5.77
CA ALA A 32 10.80 9.75 -4.53
C ALA A 32 11.23 8.95 -3.27
N GLY A 33 12.04 7.91 -3.42
CA GLY A 33 12.59 7.12 -2.32
C GLY A 33 11.72 5.95 -1.86
N VAL A 34 10.69 5.56 -2.62
CA VAL A 34 9.93 4.33 -2.37
C VAL A 34 10.73 3.12 -2.91
N PRO A 35 11.02 2.09 -2.09
CA PRO A 35 11.79 0.91 -2.50
C PRO A 35 10.96 -0.04 -3.38
N VAL A 36 10.75 0.35 -4.64
CA VAL A 36 9.95 -0.43 -5.60
C VAL A 36 10.78 -1.55 -6.24
N SER A 37 10.56 -2.79 -5.83
CA SER A 37 11.13 -4.00 -6.45
C SER A 37 10.35 -4.41 -7.70
N THR A 38 10.97 -5.21 -8.59
CA THR A 38 10.32 -5.75 -9.79
C THR A 38 9.09 -6.60 -9.46
N GLU A 39 9.16 -7.39 -8.38
CA GLU A 39 8.05 -8.21 -7.90
C GLU A 39 6.83 -7.35 -7.51
N ARG A 40 7.08 -6.23 -6.80
CA ARG A 40 6.02 -5.28 -6.43
C ARG A 40 5.41 -4.60 -7.65
N VAL A 41 6.21 -4.29 -8.68
CA VAL A 41 5.69 -3.78 -9.96
C VAL A 41 4.79 -4.82 -10.64
N ALA A 42 5.21 -6.08 -10.68
CA ALA A 42 4.39 -7.15 -11.26
C ALA A 42 3.07 -7.33 -10.50
N ALA A 43 3.12 -7.30 -9.16
CA ALA A 43 1.93 -7.36 -8.30
C ALA A 43 1.00 -6.17 -8.52
N PHE A 44 1.54 -4.96 -8.68
CA PHE A 44 0.78 -3.75 -9.00
C PHE A 44 0.03 -3.88 -10.32
N LEU A 45 0.72 -4.27 -11.39
CA LEU A 45 0.10 -4.43 -12.71
C LEU A 45 -0.97 -5.54 -12.71
N ALA A 46 -0.71 -6.65 -12.03
CA ALA A 46 -1.69 -7.72 -11.85
C ALA A 46 -2.91 -7.26 -11.03
N ALA A 47 -2.71 -6.44 -10.01
CA ALA A 47 -3.82 -5.88 -9.23
C ALA A 47 -4.69 -4.93 -10.07
N LEU A 48 -4.08 -4.09 -10.92
CA LEU A 48 -4.81 -3.19 -11.82
C LEU A 48 -5.65 -3.94 -12.85
N ASP A 49 -5.10 -5.04 -13.39
CA ASP A 49 -5.80 -5.93 -14.31
C ASP A 49 -6.98 -6.62 -13.59
N ALA A 50 -6.76 -7.14 -12.39
CA ALA A 50 -7.78 -7.84 -11.61
C ALA A 50 -8.96 -6.94 -11.16
N VAL A 51 -8.72 -5.65 -10.95
CA VAL A 51 -9.80 -4.69 -10.59
C VAL A 51 -10.39 -3.97 -11.80
N GLU A 52 -9.96 -4.33 -13.01
CA GLU A 52 -10.33 -3.65 -14.26
C GLU A 52 -10.26 -2.13 -14.10
N VAL A 53 -9.07 -1.62 -13.77
CA VAL A 53 -8.92 -0.21 -13.36
C VAL A 53 -9.56 0.76 -14.36
N THR A 54 -10.51 1.55 -13.88
CA THR A 54 -11.25 2.55 -14.67
C THR A 54 -11.08 3.97 -14.13
N SER A 55 -10.40 4.14 -13.01
CA SER A 55 -10.27 5.43 -12.35
C SER A 55 -8.97 5.60 -11.57
N GLU A 56 -8.54 6.85 -11.43
CA GLU A 56 -7.35 7.23 -10.65
C GLU A 56 -7.41 6.75 -9.19
N PRO A 57 -8.54 6.84 -8.44
CA PRO A 57 -8.61 6.32 -7.08
C PRO A 57 -8.38 4.81 -6.97
N GLN A 58 -8.81 4.02 -7.96
CA GLN A 58 -8.54 2.58 -7.97
C GLN A 58 -7.04 2.30 -8.17
N ALA A 59 -6.39 3.04 -9.07
CA ALA A 59 -4.93 2.94 -9.25
C ALA A 59 -4.17 3.36 -7.98
N TYR A 60 -4.64 4.42 -7.30
CA TYR A 60 -4.09 4.89 -6.03
C TYR A 60 -4.08 3.79 -4.97
N TRP A 61 -5.20 3.10 -4.77
CA TRP A 61 -5.30 2.04 -3.77
C TRP A 61 -4.55 0.77 -4.17
N ALA A 62 -4.60 0.38 -5.44
CA ALA A 62 -3.84 -0.77 -5.95
C ALA A 62 -2.33 -0.56 -5.73
N GLY A 63 -1.81 0.64 -6.01
CA GLY A 63 -0.40 0.96 -5.79
C GLY A 63 -0.04 1.02 -4.31
N ARG A 64 -0.88 1.59 -3.44
CA ARG A 64 -0.64 1.55 -1.98
C ARG A 64 -0.52 0.14 -1.42
N LEU A 65 -1.37 -0.78 -1.89
CA LEU A 65 -1.40 -2.16 -1.40
C LEU A 65 -0.22 -3.01 -1.89
N THR A 66 0.37 -2.68 -3.04
CA THR A 66 1.38 -3.52 -3.71
C THR A 66 2.79 -2.92 -3.64
N LEU A 67 2.91 -1.61 -3.74
CA LEU A 67 4.20 -0.90 -3.86
C LEU A 67 4.77 -0.45 -2.50
N CYS A 68 3.93 -0.23 -1.49
CA CYS A 68 4.40 0.13 -0.15
C CYS A 68 4.76 -1.13 0.65
N GLY A 69 5.95 -1.16 1.25
CA GLY A 69 6.45 -2.28 2.06
C GLY A 69 6.58 -1.95 3.55
N ASP A 70 6.80 -0.68 3.87
CA ASP A 70 6.91 -0.14 5.22
C ASP A 70 5.95 1.04 5.42
N PRO A 71 5.45 1.32 6.65
CA PRO A 71 4.66 2.52 6.93
C PRO A 71 5.26 3.84 6.42
N ASP A 72 6.60 3.97 6.41
CA ASP A 72 7.28 5.17 5.92
C ASP A 72 7.14 5.35 4.39
N ASP A 73 6.86 4.28 3.64
CA ASP A 73 6.67 4.34 2.19
C ASP A 73 5.37 5.06 1.80
N VAL A 74 4.36 5.03 2.68
CA VAL A 74 3.02 5.56 2.40
C VAL A 74 3.07 7.07 2.13
N ALA A 75 3.80 7.82 2.95
CA ALA A 75 3.91 9.27 2.78
C ALA A 75 4.64 9.64 1.48
N ARG A 76 5.67 8.88 1.10
CA ARG A 76 6.41 9.08 -0.16
C ARG A 76 5.55 8.72 -1.37
N TYR A 77 4.78 7.64 -1.26
CA TYR A 77 3.84 7.22 -2.29
C TYR A 77 2.76 8.27 -2.52
N ASP A 78 2.08 8.74 -1.46
CA ASP A 78 1.01 9.72 -1.54
C ASP A 78 1.51 11.00 -2.24
N ALA A 79 2.73 11.42 -1.89
CA ALA A 79 3.36 12.58 -2.49
C ALA A 79 3.66 12.43 -3.98
N ALA A 80 4.29 11.31 -4.35
CA ALA A 80 4.64 11.03 -5.74
C ALA A 80 3.40 10.79 -6.60
N PHE A 81 2.35 10.17 -6.05
CA PHE A 81 1.08 9.98 -6.74
C PHE A 81 0.42 11.33 -7.05
N ALA A 82 0.30 12.21 -6.05
CA ALA A 82 -0.25 13.54 -6.24
C ALA A 82 0.52 14.33 -7.32
N ALA A 83 1.86 14.33 -7.26
CA ALA A 83 2.68 15.02 -8.26
C ALA A 83 2.54 14.42 -9.67
N TRP A 84 2.47 13.10 -9.79
CA TRP A 84 2.35 12.40 -11.07
C TRP A 84 1.01 12.66 -11.77
N PHE A 85 -0.10 12.58 -11.02
CA PHE A 85 -1.45 12.71 -11.59
C PHE A 85 -1.93 14.16 -11.68
N SER A 86 -1.38 15.09 -10.89
CA SER A 86 -1.70 16.52 -11.01
C SER A 86 -1.01 17.19 -12.22
N GLY A 87 0.01 16.55 -12.82
CA GLY A 87 0.80 17.12 -13.91
C GLY A 87 1.73 18.27 -13.50
N ASP A 88 1.83 18.56 -12.20
CA ASP A 88 2.70 19.60 -11.64
C ASP A 88 3.91 18.96 -10.92
N PRO A 89 5.10 18.93 -11.55
CA PRO A 89 6.30 18.40 -10.92
C PRO A 89 6.83 19.26 -9.76
N LEU A 90 6.31 20.48 -9.56
CA LEU A 90 6.63 21.37 -8.45
C LEU A 90 5.62 21.26 -7.30
N HIS A 91 4.59 20.42 -7.41
CA HIS A 91 3.75 20.08 -6.27
C HIS A 91 4.59 19.28 -5.27
N GLN A 92 5.31 20.01 -4.41
CA GLN A 92 5.90 19.46 -3.20
C GLN A 92 4.79 19.42 -2.16
N PRO A 93 4.20 18.25 -1.89
CA PRO A 93 3.24 18.16 -0.82
C PRO A 93 3.95 18.53 0.48
N ASN A 94 3.31 19.40 1.24
CA ASN A 94 3.71 19.78 2.58
C ASN A 94 3.82 18.51 3.45
N TRP A 95 5.04 17.98 3.62
CA TRP A 95 5.36 16.73 4.29
C TRP A 95 5.35 16.87 5.81
N VAL A 96 4.30 17.42 6.41
CA VAL A 96 4.05 17.14 7.82
C VAL A 96 3.53 15.71 7.93
N THR A 97 4.43 14.73 7.78
CA THR A 97 4.21 13.40 8.33
C THR A 97 4.11 13.59 9.83
N GLU A 98 2.89 13.61 10.35
CA GLU A 98 2.69 13.38 11.77
C GLU A 98 3.27 12.01 12.07
N ARG A 99 4.50 11.98 12.62
CA ARG A 99 5.09 10.77 13.16
C ARG A 99 4.15 10.32 14.26
N ARG A 100 3.30 9.35 13.95
CA ARG A 100 2.49 8.71 14.98
C ARG A 100 3.47 8.06 15.95
N PRO A 101 3.53 8.49 17.22
CA PRO A 101 4.50 7.93 18.15
C PRO A 101 4.26 6.42 18.23
N PRO A 102 5.32 5.59 18.23
CA PRO A 102 5.18 4.15 18.36
C PRO A 102 4.44 3.85 19.66
N ARG A 103 3.27 3.22 19.57
CA ARG A 103 2.57 2.69 20.74
C ARG A 103 3.25 1.39 21.15
N LEU A 104 4.08 1.44 22.18
CA LEU A 104 4.61 0.24 22.81
C LEU A 104 3.48 -0.47 23.55
N ALA A 105 3.21 -1.73 23.16
CA ALA A 105 2.35 -2.60 23.95
C ALA A 105 3.16 -3.14 25.14
N THR A 106 2.78 -2.76 26.36
CA THR A 106 3.36 -3.33 27.58
C THR A 106 2.81 -4.75 27.76
N LEU A 107 3.70 -5.76 27.78
CA LEU A 107 3.34 -7.11 28.19
C LEU A 107 3.02 -7.09 29.69
N THR A 108 1.76 -7.35 30.03
CA THR A 108 1.32 -7.49 31.42
C THR A 108 1.72 -8.89 31.90
N PRO A 109 2.54 -9.04 32.95
CA PRO A 109 2.84 -10.34 33.52
C PRO A 109 1.57 -10.95 34.09
N GLN A 110 1.25 -12.18 33.67
CA GLN A 110 0.10 -12.92 34.16
C GLN A 110 0.41 -13.45 35.57
N PRO A 111 -0.48 -13.26 36.57
CA PRO A 111 -0.24 -13.82 37.90
C PRO A 111 -0.23 -15.34 37.83
N GLU A 112 0.87 -15.95 38.32
CA GLU A 112 1.04 -17.40 38.44
C GLU A 112 -0.02 -17.97 39.39
N PRO A 113 -0.65 -19.11 39.07
CA PRO A 113 -1.62 -19.74 39.97
C PRO A 113 -0.93 -20.16 41.26
N GLU A 114 -1.51 -19.71 42.37
CA GLU A 114 -1.11 -20.01 43.74
C GLU A 114 -1.16 -21.54 43.93
N SER A 115 0.03 -22.16 44.04
CA SER A 115 0.15 -23.56 44.39
C SER A 115 -0.29 -23.74 45.83
N ASP A 116 -1.52 -24.21 46.04
CA ASP A 116 -2.00 -24.70 47.33
C ASP A 116 -1.03 -25.78 47.84
N ALA A 117 -0.21 -25.40 48.82
CA ALA A 117 0.68 -26.31 49.51
C ALA A 117 -0.17 -27.19 50.43
N ASP A 118 -0.41 -28.42 49.96
CA ASP A 118 -0.82 -29.55 50.77
C ASP A 118 0.25 -29.81 51.84
N GLY A 119 -0.12 -29.61 53.09
CA GLY A 119 0.77 -29.65 54.25
C GLY A 119 0.06 -30.31 55.42
N ALA A 120 -0.07 -31.63 55.32
CA ALA A 120 -0.44 -32.50 56.44
C ALA A 120 0.44 -32.20 57.67
N ALA A 121 -0.22 -32.04 58.82
CA ALA A 121 0.42 -32.18 60.12
C ALA A 121 -0.40 -33.18 60.95
N GLU A 122 0.12 -34.41 60.99
CA GLU A 122 -0.22 -35.44 61.97
C GLU A 122 0.36 -35.03 63.34
N GLN A 123 -0.49 -35.05 64.39
CA GLN A 123 -0.35 -35.81 65.65
C GLN A 123 -1.27 -35.26 66.75
#